data_AF-A0A531M4I6-F1
#
_entry.id   AF-A0A531M4I6-F1
#
_cell.length_a   1.000
_cell.length_b   1.000
_cell.length_c   1.000
_cell.angle_alpha   90.00
_cell.angle_beta   90.00
_cell.angle_gamma   90.00
#
_symmetry.space_group_name_H-M   'P 1'
#
loop_
_entity.id
_entity.type
_entity.pdbx_description
1 polymer ?
#
loop_
_entity_poly.entity_id
_entity_poly.type
_entity_poly.pdbx_seq_one_letter_code
_entity_poly.pdbx_strand_id
1 'polypeptide(L)'
;MATKRMNVLRGVTAAVILLLVGQQAVAADLPEIPYDPQEAASVEWPSPWQIRLRALGVSTEDSGYVNAVPGSGLSYSNTVTPELDISYFFTDNVAAEL
;
A
#
# COMPACT_ATOMS: atom_id res chain seq x y z
N MET A 1 5.66 21.66 -46.67
CA MET A 1 4.77 20.51 -46.99
C MET A 1 4.96 19.28 -46.09
N ALA A 2 6.16 19.01 -45.56
CA ALA A 2 6.45 17.79 -44.77
C ALA A 2 5.70 17.70 -43.43
N THR A 3 5.52 18.82 -42.71
CA THR A 3 4.90 18.86 -41.37
C THR A 3 3.40 18.52 -41.39
N LYS A 4 2.68 18.92 -42.45
CA LYS A 4 1.26 18.64 -42.62
C LYS A 4 1.00 17.14 -42.85
N ARG A 5 1.91 16.46 -43.55
CA ARG A 5 1.84 15.00 -43.80
C ARG A 5 2.11 14.20 -42.53
N MET A 6 3.03 14.66 -41.69
CA MET A 6 3.36 14.00 -40.42
C MET A 6 2.24 14.12 -39.38
N ASN A 7 1.51 15.24 -39.35
CA ASN A 7 0.35 15.41 -38.46
C ASN A 7 -0.86 14.57 -38.92
N VAL A 8 -1.07 14.42 -40.23
CA VAL A 8 -2.10 13.52 -40.79
C VAL A 8 -1.76 12.05 -40.51
N LEU A 9 -0.48 11.66 -40.66
CA LEU A 9 -0.04 10.30 -40.37
C LEU A 9 -0.18 9.94 -38.87
N ARG A 10 0.08 10.91 -37.98
CA ARG A 10 -0.15 10.78 -36.53
C ARG A 10 -1.64 10.71 -36.17
N GLY A 11 -2.49 11.47 -36.86
CA GLY A 11 -3.95 11.39 -36.67
C GLY A 11 -4.54 10.06 -37.12
N VAL A 12 -4.08 9.52 -38.25
CA VAL A 12 -4.52 8.22 -38.77
C VAL A 12 -4.07 7.07 -37.87
N THR A 13 -2.83 7.11 -37.36
CA THR A 13 -2.35 6.11 -36.40
C THR A 13 -3.12 6.15 -35.08
N ALA A 14 -3.44 7.34 -34.56
CA ALA A 14 -4.28 7.46 -33.36
C ALA A 14 -5.71 6.92 -33.56
N ALA A 15 -6.32 7.15 -34.74
CA ALA A 15 -7.66 6.65 -35.05
C ALA A 15 -7.69 5.12 -35.21
N VAL A 16 -6.65 4.52 -35.81
CA VAL A 16 -6.51 3.07 -35.91
C VAL A 16 -6.34 2.43 -34.53
N ILE A 17 -5.53 3.02 -33.65
CA ILE A 17 -5.39 2.54 -32.26
C ILE A 17 -6.73 2.60 -31.51
N LEU A 18 -7.52 3.66 -31.70
CA LEU A 18 -8.81 3.80 -31.04
C LEU A 18 -9.85 2.77 -31.54
N LEU A 19 -9.80 2.40 -32.82
CA LEU A 19 -10.67 1.36 -33.41
C LEU A 19 -10.26 -0.06 -33.00
N LEU A 20 -8.98 -0.32 -32.77
CA LEU A 20 -8.49 -1.63 -32.29
C LEU A 20 -8.72 -1.85 -30.78
N VAL A 21 -8.91 -0.78 -30.00
CA VAL A 21 -9.19 -0.83 -28.55
C VAL A 21 -10.70 -0.67 -28.25
N GLY A 22 -11.53 -0.51 -29.28
CA GLY A 22 -12.99 -0.46 -29.20
C GLY A 22 -13.54 -1.71 -28.50
N GLN A 23 -13.90 -1.50 -27.24
CA GLN A 23 -14.28 -2.51 -26.25
C GLN A 23 -15.41 -3.40 -26.76
N GLN A 24 -15.14 -4.72 -26.80
CA GLN A 24 -16.22 -5.70 -26.82
C GLN A 24 -16.90 -5.68 -25.45
N ALA A 25 -18.07 -5.05 -25.35
CA ALA A 25 -18.93 -5.18 -24.19
C ALA A 25 -19.60 -6.56 -24.28
N VAL A 26 -18.98 -7.57 -23.67
CA VAL A 26 -19.63 -8.87 -23.45
C VAL A 26 -20.50 -8.70 -22.21
N ALA A 27 -21.79 -9.00 -22.32
CA ALA A 27 -22.64 -9.11 -21.15
C ALA A 27 -22.12 -10.28 -20.30
N ALA A 28 -21.68 -9.98 -19.08
CA ALA A 28 -21.36 -11.00 -18.10
C ALA A 28 -22.69 -11.52 -17.52
N ASP A 29 -23.32 -12.45 -18.23
CA ASP A 29 -24.45 -13.19 -17.64
C ASP A 29 -23.91 -13.95 -16.42
N LEU A 30 -24.46 -13.61 -15.25
CA LEU A 30 -24.12 -14.25 -14.00
C LEU A 30 -24.51 -15.74 -14.09
N PRO A 31 -23.58 -16.69 -13.88
CA PRO A 31 -23.97 -18.09 -13.78
C PRO A 31 -24.92 -18.24 -12.58
N GLU A 32 -26.05 -18.92 -12.79
CA GLU A 32 -26.91 -19.34 -11.69
C GLU A 32 -26.15 -20.38 -10.87
N ILE A 33 -25.62 -19.96 -9.72
CA ILE A 33 -24.99 -20.87 -8.76
C ILE A 33 -26.11 -21.57 -7.99
N PRO A 34 -26.20 -22.92 -8.02
CA PRO A 34 -27.14 -23.66 -7.20
C PRO A 34 -26.92 -23.28 -5.74
N TYR A 35 -27.99 -22.89 -5.05
CA TYR A 35 -27.95 -22.70 -3.61
C TYR A 35 -27.69 -24.07 -2.95
N ASP A 36 -26.48 -24.26 -2.43
CA ASP A 36 -26.16 -25.35 -1.51
C ASP A 36 -26.28 -24.81 -0.07
N PRO A 37 -27.31 -25.21 0.72
CA PRO A 37 -27.43 -24.81 2.11
C PRO A 37 -26.25 -25.27 2.99
N GLN A 38 -25.46 -26.25 2.55
CA GLN A 38 -24.25 -26.70 3.24
C GLN A 38 -23.05 -25.77 3.00
N GLU A 39 -23.15 -24.87 2.02
CA GLU A 39 -22.22 -23.76 1.75
C GLU A 39 -22.69 -22.46 2.44
N ALA A 40 -23.56 -22.56 3.45
CA ALA A 40 -23.73 -21.52 4.45
C ALA A 40 -22.39 -21.36 5.16
N ALA A 41 -21.55 -20.49 4.58
CA ALA A 41 -20.22 -20.15 5.01
C ALA A 41 -20.12 -20.25 6.53
N SER A 42 -19.18 -21.06 7.01
CA SER A 42 -18.63 -20.79 8.33
C SER A 42 -18.32 -19.30 8.33
N VAL A 43 -19.08 -18.52 9.10
CA VAL A 43 -18.74 -17.12 9.31
C VAL A 43 -17.40 -17.19 10.02
N GLU A 44 -16.34 -17.12 9.22
CA GLU A 44 -14.98 -17.14 9.70
C GLU A 44 -14.87 -15.83 10.47
N TRP A 45 -14.98 -15.95 11.80
CA TRP A 45 -14.76 -14.81 12.67
C TRP A 45 -13.37 -14.27 12.30
N PRO A 46 -13.25 -12.96 12.04
CA PRO A 46 -11.95 -12.39 11.71
C PRO A 46 -10.95 -12.81 12.79
N SER A 47 -9.80 -13.33 12.38
CA SER A 47 -8.75 -13.73 13.31
C SER A 47 -8.50 -12.61 14.32
N PRO A 48 -8.46 -12.89 15.63
CA PRO A 48 -8.21 -11.85 16.64
C PRO A 48 -6.75 -11.39 16.64
N TRP A 49 -5.89 -11.98 15.81
CA TRP A 49 -4.47 -11.66 15.72
C TRP A 49 -4.16 -10.73 14.55
N GLN A 50 -3.43 -9.66 14.82
CA GLN A 50 -2.82 -8.78 13.83
C GLN A 50 -1.29 -8.79 14.00
N ILE A 51 -0.55 -8.96 12.90
CA ILE A 51 0.92 -8.91 12.89
C ILE A 51 1.34 -7.75 12.00
N ARG A 52 2.21 -6.88 12.51
CA ARG A 52 2.73 -5.72 11.77
C ARG A 52 4.24 -5.68 11.81
N LEU A 53 4.86 -5.48 10.65
CA LEU A 53 6.28 -5.18 10.54
C LEU A 53 6.43 -3.69 10.21
N ARG A 54 7.22 -2.98 11.01
CA ARG A 54 7.44 -1.54 10.89
C ARG A 54 8.93 -1.22 10.94
N ALA A 55 9.27 -0.02 10.49
CA ALA A 55 10.58 0.58 10.68
C ALA A 55 10.37 1.99 11.22
N LEU A 56 10.99 2.29 12.36
CA LEU A 56 10.94 3.60 12.99
C LEU A 56 12.21 4.38 12.64
N GLY A 57 12.04 5.53 12.00
CA GLY A 57 13.11 6.50 11.83
C GLY A 57 13.25 7.35 13.10
N VAL A 58 14.41 7.30 13.74
CA VAL A 58 14.78 8.18 14.85
C VAL A 58 15.63 9.32 14.29
N SER A 59 15.11 10.55 14.35
CA SER A 59 15.84 11.77 14.01
C SER A 59 16.33 12.43 15.29
N THR A 60 17.64 12.65 15.42
CA THR A 60 18.24 13.29 16.59
C THR A 60 18.32 14.80 16.40
N GLU A 61 18.22 15.53 17.53
CA GLU A 61 18.51 16.96 17.59
C GLU A 61 19.84 17.15 18.32
N ASP A 62 20.84 17.63 17.60
CA ASP A 62 22.24 17.42 17.97
C ASP A 62 22.81 18.62 18.75
N SER A 63 22.51 18.72 20.04
CA SER A 63 22.89 19.90 20.85
C SER A 63 23.43 19.64 22.27
N GLY A 64 23.63 18.39 22.69
CA GLY A 64 24.11 18.11 24.06
C GLY A 64 25.63 18.25 24.27
N TYR A 65 26.01 18.61 25.50
CA TYR A 65 27.39 18.77 25.97
C TYR A 65 27.49 18.46 27.47
N VAL A 66 28.71 18.19 27.97
CA VAL A 66 28.95 17.95 29.40
C VAL A 66 29.34 19.25 30.10
N ASN A 67 28.62 19.60 31.17
CA ASN A 67 28.92 20.78 31.97
C ASN A 67 30.34 20.71 32.57
N ALA A 68 31.02 21.86 32.58
CA ALA A 68 32.38 22.05 33.10
C ALA A 68 33.53 21.36 32.33
N VAL A 69 33.27 20.71 31.19
CA VAL A 69 34.32 20.15 30.31
C VAL A 69 34.32 20.88 28.96
N PRO A 70 35.27 21.80 28.73
CA PRO A 70 35.38 22.51 27.45
C PRO A 70 35.58 21.54 26.28
N GLY A 71 34.84 21.75 25.19
CA GLY A 71 34.95 20.91 23.97
C GLY A 71 34.26 19.54 24.06
N SER A 72 33.43 19.29 25.07
CA SER A 72 32.73 18.02 25.29
C SER A 72 31.43 17.85 24.47
N GLY A 73 31.44 18.31 23.21
CA GLY A 73 30.30 18.09 22.32
C GLY A 73 29.99 16.60 22.18
N LEU A 74 28.73 16.23 22.32
CA LEU A 74 28.28 14.85 22.17
C LEU A 74 27.99 14.55 20.70
N SER A 75 28.22 13.30 20.28
CA SER A 75 27.92 12.81 18.94
C SER A 75 26.58 12.08 18.95
N TYR A 76 25.83 12.26 17.87
CA TYR A 76 24.50 11.70 17.67
C TYR A 76 24.39 11.17 16.25
N SER A 77 23.43 10.27 16.02
CA SER A 77 23.14 9.79 14.68
C SER A 77 21.67 9.42 14.54
N ASN A 78 21.13 9.74 13.37
CA ASN A 78 19.84 9.20 12.96
C ASN A 78 19.93 7.69 12.80
N THR A 79 18.86 6.98 13.17
CA THR A 79 18.80 5.52 13.13
C THR A 79 17.48 5.07 12.52
N VAL A 80 17.50 3.90 11.87
CA VAL A 80 16.29 3.18 11.48
C VAL A 80 16.23 1.90 12.31
N THR A 81 15.17 1.78 13.12
CA THR A 81 14.95 0.64 14.01
C THR A 81 13.82 -0.21 13.47
N PRO A 82 14.03 -1.50 13.16
CA PRO A 82 12.94 -2.40 12.80
C PRO A 82 12.11 -2.77 14.04
N GLU A 83 10.82 -2.96 13.85
CA GLU A 83 9.87 -3.33 14.90
C GLU A 83 8.88 -4.37 14.37
N LEU A 84 8.55 -5.34 15.22
CA LEU A 84 7.52 -6.34 14.98
C LEU A 84 6.51 -6.21 16.11
N ASP A 85 5.26 -5.84 15.79
CA ASP A 85 4.18 -5.80 16.78
C ASP A 85 3.20 -6.93 16.51
N ILE A 86 2.74 -7.53 17.60
CA ILE A 86 1.68 -8.52 17.60
C ILE A 86 0.53 -7.99 18.45
N SER A 87 -0.63 -7.76 17.83
CA SER A 87 -1.83 -7.32 18.53
C SER A 87 -2.84 -8.47 18.65
N TYR A 88 -3.45 -8.60 19.84
CA TYR A 88 -4.60 -9.47 20.09
C TYR A 88 -5.83 -8.64 20.43
N PHE A 89 -6.90 -8.82 19.67
CA PHE A 89 -8.17 -8.11 19.85
C PHE A 89 -9.09 -8.87 20.80
N PHE A 90 -9.43 -8.25 21.93
CA PHE A 90 -10.46 -8.75 22.88
C PHE A 90 -11.87 -8.46 22.39
N THR A 91 -12.02 -7.38 21.60
CA THR A 91 -13.25 -6.94 20.91
C THR A 91 -12.83 -6.26 19.60
N ASP A 92 -13.79 -5.91 18.75
CA ASP A 92 -13.54 -5.22 17.47
C ASP A 92 -12.77 -3.88 17.62
N ASN A 93 -12.70 -3.30 18.82
CA ASN A 93 -12.09 -1.98 19.04
C ASN A 93 -11.07 -1.95 20.19
N VAL A 94 -10.81 -3.07 20.88
CA VAL A 94 -9.89 -3.11 22.03
C VAL A 94 -8.92 -4.27 21.86
N ALA A 95 -7.63 -3.94 21.89
CA ALA A 95 -6.53 -4.90 21.76
C ALA A 95 -5.39 -4.61 22.73
N ALA A 96 -4.56 -5.62 22.99
CA ALA A 96 -3.23 -5.45 23.58
C ALA A 96 -2.17 -5.76 22.53
N GLU A 97 -1.06 -5.02 22.53
CA GLU A 97 0.09 -5.25 21.64
C GLU A 97 1.38 -5.48 22.44
N LEU A 98 2.32 -6.21 21.82
CA LEU A 98 3.70 -6.43 22.25
C LEU A 98 4.64 -6.29 21.06
#